data_AF-A0A850GVK6-F1
#
_entry.id   AF-A0A850GVK6-F1
#
_cell.length_a   1.000
_cell.length_b   1.000
_cell.length_c   1.000
_cell.angle_alpha   90.00
_cell.angle_beta   90.00
_cell.angle_gamma   90.00
#
_symmetry.space_group_name_H-M   'P 1'
#
loop_
_entity.id
_entity.type
_entity.pdbx_description
1 polymer ?
#
loop_
_entity_poly.entity_id
_entity_poly.type
_entity_poly.pdbx_seq_one_letter_code
_entity_poly.pdbx_strand_id
1 'polypeptide(L)'
;MLDADEEVAALYEAYVEALREVLAEVEPWWQGLREKAQSAKALRERWPCGVASHPRVLAVYLEHHRNLELLLARRRGAPVPVASFDDDAAWGIEAEPAPETLIPFEPHELLVDRLQIEAPALFERMLFLLLRPVGDEPDPSPTVDSLGGRAAAAVMGARSARWPQSFMLEHRHGVDRGVARLLAAPGDLRRERLPSTPRATCSEAHAMAHQAYHDALEPALVQAAQWWTQICFAAEDRGLSPEEARAACFERHFAGPAAHPRVVGLIRAYWRLCEDINNLLPAEQRVDPEQLLLGWLVDEPHESWVEILSAMPYWPVARDGEGRWV
;
A
#
# COMPACT_ATOMS: atom_id res chain seq x y z
N MET A 1 11.17 -19.02 -25.85
CA MET A 1 11.66 -17.67 -25.53
C MET A 1 10.69 -16.62 -26.03
N LEU A 2 10.22 -16.69 -27.29
CA LEU A 2 9.08 -15.88 -27.82
C LEU A 2 7.81 -15.95 -26.93
N ASP A 3 7.47 -17.16 -26.47
CA ASP A 3 6.29 -17.45 -25.64
C ASP A 3 6.24 -16.64 -24.32
N ALA A 4 7.40 -16.35 -23.73
CA ALA A 4 7.45 -15.67 -22.44
C ALA A 4 7.09 -14.18 -22.57
N ASP A 5 7.60 -13.52 -23.60
CA ASP A 5 7.31 -12.10 -23.84
C ASP A 5 5.88 -11.91 -24.36
N GLU A 6 5.32 -12.92 -25.03
CA GLU A 6 3.89 -13.03 -25.31
C GLU A 6 3.06 -13.10 -24.02
N GLU A 7 3.45 -13.88 -23.00
CA GLU A 7 2.74 -13.92 -21.70
C GLU A 7 2.80 -12.58 -20.96
N VAL A 8 3.94 -11.89 -20.95
CA VAL A 8 4.06 -10.56 -20.32
C VAL A 8 3.24 -9.52 -21.10
N ALA A 9 3.28 -9.55 -22.42
CA ALA A 9 2.46 -8.69 -23.27
C ALA A 9 0.97 -8.94 -23.02
N ALA A 10 0.54 -10.20 -22.96
CA ALA A 10 -0.85 -10.56 -22.69
C ALA A 10 -1.33 -10.09 -21.30
N LEU A 11 -0.50 -10.24 -20.25
CA LEU A 11 -0.81 -9.72 -18.92
C LEU A 11 -0.89 -8.19 -18.90
N TYR A 12 -0.04 -7.51 -19.65
CA TYR A 12 -0.04 -6.05 -19.76
C TYR A 12 -1.27 -5.55 -20.55
N GLU A 13 -1.62 -6.18 -21.66
CA GLU A 13 -2.82 -5.87 -22.42
C GLU A 13 -4.08 -6.07 -21.57
N ALA A 14 -4.17 -7.18 -20.84
CA ALA A 14 -5.25 -7.44 -19.89
C ALA A 14 -5.34 -6.37 -18.81
N TYR A 15 -4.20 -5.93 -18.28
CA TYR A 15 -4.14 -4.82 -17.32
C TYR A 15 -4.65 -3.51 -17.91
N VAL A 16 -4.24 -3.15 -19.12
CA VAL A 16 -4.66 -1.92 -19.80
C VAL A 16 -6.16 -1.90 -20.04
N GLU A 17 -6.74 -3.02 -20.48
CA GLU A 17 -8.19 -3.15 -20.67
C GLU A 17 -8.94 -3.06 -19.32
N ALA A 18 -8.53 -3.84 -18.32
CA ALA A 18 -9.12 -3.80 -16.99
C ALA A 18 -9.04 -2.40 -16.35
N LEU A 19 -7.91 -1.71 -16.53
CA LEU A 19 -7.70 -0.36 -16.03
C LEU A 19 -8.64 0.64 -16.73
N ARG A 20 -8.83 0.51 -18.05
CA ARG A 20 -9.76 1.36 -18.80
C ARG A 20 -11.20 1.16 -18.35
N GLU A 21 -11.62 -0.09 -18.18
CA GLU A 21 -12.97 -0.44 -17.71
C GLU A 21 -13.23 0.11 -16.31
N VAL A 22 -12.32 -0.12 -15.37
CA VAL A 22 -12.51 0.34 -13.99
C VAL A 22 -12.45 1.87 -13.88
N LEU A 23 -11.61 2.54 -14.69
CA LEU A 23 -11.60 4.01 -14.71
C LEU A 23 -12.91 4.59 -15.25
N ALA A 24 -13.50 3.96 -16.27
CA ALA A 24 -14.83 4.34 -16.75
C ALA A 24 -15.91 4.10 -15.68
N GLU A 25 -15.83 3.01 -14.92
CA GLU A 25 -16.74 2.69 -13.81
C GLU A 25 -16.69 3.75 -12.69
N VAL A 26 -15.49 4.22 -12.32
CA VAL A 26 -15.31 5.14 -11.18
C VAL A 26 -15.39 6.62 -11.56
N GLU A 27 -15.37 6.96 -12.85
CA GLU A 27 -15.44 8.36 -13.31
C GLU A 27 -16.72 9.08 -12.84
N PRO A 28 -17.95 8.48 -12.88
CA PRO A 28 -19.14 9.11 -12.31
C PRO A 28 -19.02 9.44 -10.82
N TRP A 29 -18.37 8.57 -10.03
CA TRP A 29 -18.08 8.83 -8.61
C TRP A 29 -17.16 10.04 -8.47
N TRP A 30 -16.08 10.09 -9.26
CA TRP A 30 -15.11 11.18 -9.22
C TRP A 30 -15.71 12.52 -9.63
N GLN A 31 -16.58 12.53 -10.65
CA GLN A 31 -17.33 13.72 -11.06
C GLN A 31 -18.28 14.18 -9.96
N GLY A 32 -18.99 13.26 -9.31
CA GLY A 32 -19.82 13.59 -8.15
C GLY A 32 -19.03 14.22 -6.99
N LEU A 33 -17.78 13.82 -6.78
CA LEU A 33 -16.90 14.48 -5.81
C LEU A 33 -16.45 15.86 -6.26
N ARG A 34 -16.14 16.05 -7.54
CA ARG A 34 -15.79 17.37 -8.11
C ARG A 34 -16.92 18.38 -7.97
N GLU A 35 -18.17 17.95 -8.22
CA GLU A 35 -19.35 18.80 -8.09
C GLU A 35 -19.65 19.19 -6.64
N LYS A 36 -19.42 18.27 -5.69
CA LYS A 36 -19.63 18.51 -4.26
C LYS A 36 -18.48 19.25 -3.59
N ALA A 37 -17.29 19.23 -4.17
CA ALA A 37 -16.11 19.84 -3.58
C ALA A 37 -16.23 21.37 -3.59
N GLN A 38 -15.92 21.99 -2.45
CA GLN A 38 -15.91 23.46 -2.33
C GLN A 38 -14.87 24.12 -3.26
N SER A 39 -13.79 23.40 -3.58
CA SER A 39 -12.78 23.83 -4.54
C SER A 39 -11.96 22.65 -5.05
N ALA A 40 -11.31 22.83 -6.20
CA ALA A 40 -10.35 21.86 -6.74
C ALA A 40 -9.15 21.63 -5.80
N LYS A 41 -8.82 22.60 -4.93
CA LYS A 41 -7.78 22.45 -3.91
C LYS A 41 -8.24 21.52 -2.79
N ALA A 42 -9.45 21.73 -2.26
CA ALA A 42 -10.01 20.89 -1.21
C ALA A 42 -10.14 19.42 -1.66
N LEU A 43 -10.54 19.20 -2.92
CA LEU A 43 -10.59 17.85 -3.49
C LEU A 43 -9.18 17.23 -3.58
N ARG A 44 -8.16 17.97 -4.03
CA ARG A 44 -6.77 17.50 -4.08
C ARG A 44 -6.18 17.23 -2.69
N GLU A 45 -6.57 18.00 -1.69
CA GLU A 45 -6.15 17.76 -0.31
C GLU A 45 -6.80 16.49 0.28
N ARG A 46 -8.04 16.17 -0.13
CA ARG A 46 -8.73 14.94 0.28
C ARG A 46 -8.32 13.70 -0.52
N TRP A 47 -8.09 13.85 -1.82
CA TRP A 47 -7.74 12.79 -2.75
C TRP A 47 -6.52 13.21 -3.58
N PRO A 48 -5.30 13.24 -2.98
CA PRO A 48 -4.09 13.72 -3.64
C PRO A 48 -3.68 12.86 -4.84
N CYS A 49 -4.06 11.58 -4.81
CA CYS A 49 -3.82 10.61 -5.89
C CYS A 49 -5.00 10.50 -6.87
N GLY A 50 -6.05 11.33 -6.70
CA GLY A 50 -7.24 11.32 -7.53
C GLY A 50 -7.89 9.93 -7.68
N VAL A 51 -8.29 9.60 -8.90
CA VAL A 51 -8.92 8.31 -9.22
C VAL A 51 -7.97 7.12 -9.07
N ALA A 52 -6.65 7.31 -9.15
CA ALA A 52 -5.69 6.20 -8.99
C ALA A 52 -5.71 5.59 -7.59
N SER A 53 -6.08 6.38 -6.58
CA SER A 53 -6.28 5.89 -5.20
C SER A 53 -7.65 5.28 -4.93
N HIS A 54 -8.53 5.19 -5.92
CA HIS A 54 -9.84 4.57 -5.71
C HIS A 54 -9.66 3.05 -5.48
N PRO A 55 -10.30 2.43 -4.46
CA PRO A 55 -10.05 1.02 -4.13
C PRO A 55 -10.31 0.02 -5.27
N ARG A 56 -11.24 0.30 -6.17
CA ARG A 56 -11.46 -0.52 -7.38
C ARG A 56 -10.27 -0.46 -8.35
N VAL A 57 -9.67 0.71 -8.52
CA VAL A 57 -8.46 0.89 -9.35
C VAL A 57 -7.26 0.20 -8.70
N LEU A 58 -7.13 0.35 -7.37
CA LEU A 58 -6.11 -0.36 -6.60
C LEU A 58 -6.24 -1.88 -6.71
N ALA A 59 -7.47 -2.42 -6.76
CA ALA A 59 -7.69 -3.86 -6.94
C ALA A 59 -7.13 -4.37 -8.29
N VAL A 60 -7.44 -3.66 -9.39
CA VAL A 60 -6.89 -3.99 -10.71
C VAL A 60 -5.36 -3.95 -10.69
N TYR A 61 -4.78 -2.89 -10.11
CA TYR A 61 -3.32 -2.78 -9.99
C TYR A 61 -2.72 -3.95 -9.19
N LEU A 62 -3.27 -4.26 -8.01
CA LEU A 62 -2.75 -5.31 -7.13
C LEU A 62 -2.85 -6.71 -7.73
N GLU A 63 -3.96 -7.00 -8.42
CA GLU A 63 -4.15 -8.27 -9.12
C GLU A 63 -3.09 -8.47 -10.20
N HIS A 64 -2.92 -7.48 -11.08
CA HIS A 64 -1.95 -7.58 -12.17
C HIS A 64 -0.51 -7.53 -11.67
N HIS A 65 -0.23 -6.77 -10.60
CA HIS A 65 1.08 -6.79 -9.94
C HIS A 65 1.42 -8.19 -9.44
N ARG A 66 0.49 -8.85 -8.73
CA ARG A 66 0.69 -10.22 -8.24
C ARG A 66 0.88 -11.20 -9.38
N ASN A 67 0.08 -11.11 -10.43
CA ASN A 67 0.19 -12.00 -11.59
C ASN A 67 1.56 -11.85 -12.29
N LEU A 68 2.03 -10.61 -12.45
CA LEU A 68 3.38 -10.33 -12.97
C LEU A 68 4.47 -10.85 -12.04
N GLU A 69 4.38 -10.63 -10.73
CA GLU A 69 5.35 -11.17 -9.76
C GLU A 69 5.43 -12.70 -9.85
N LEU A 70 4.28 -13.39 -9.92
CA LEU A 70 4.24 -14.84 -10.06
C LEU A 70 4.87 -15.30 -11.38
N LEU A 71 4.60 -14.61 -12.48
CA LEU A 71 5.22 -14.91 -13.78
C LEU A 71 6.74 -14.71 -13.74
N LEU A 72 7.20 -13.57 -13.22
CA LEU A 72 8.62 -13.25 -13.10
C LEU A 72 9.35 -14.19 -12.14
N ALA A 73 8.72 -14.59 -11.03
CA ALA A 73 9.27 -15.56 -10.10
C ALA A 73 9.44 -16.94 -10.75
N ARG A 74 8.45 -17.39 -11.55
CA ARG A 74 8.56 -18.63 -12.34
C ARG A 74 9.74 -18.56 -13.32
N ARG A 75 9.97 -17.41 -13.96
CA ARG A 75 11.13 -17.20 -14.84
C ARG A 75 12.45 -17.29 -14.08
N ARG A 76 12.56 -16.63 -12.92
CA ARG A 76 13.77 -16.66 -12.07
C ARG A 76 14.09 -18.08 -11.55
N GLY A 77 13.06 -18.90 -11.33
CA GLY A 77 13.20 -20.29 -10.89
C GLY A 77 13.36 -21.32 -12.02
N ALA A 78 13.19 -20.92 -13.30
CA ALA A 78 13.39 -21.83 -14.42
C ALA A 78 14.90 -22.08 -14.63
N PRO A 79 15.33 -23.33 -14.88
CA PRO A 79 16.72 -23.59 -15.22
C PRO A 79 17.08 -22.84 -16.50
N VAL A 80 18.02 -21.90 -16.38
CA VAL A 80 18.68 -21.30 -17.56
C VAL A 80 19.30 -22.47 -18.34
N PRO A 81 19.03 -22.63 -19.64
CA PRO A 81 19.77 -23.57 -20.46
C PRO A 81 21.24 -23.16 -20.39
N VAL A 82 22.01 -23.85 -19.56
CA VAL A 82 23.46 -23.67 -19.53
C VAL A 82 23.93 -24.19 -20.88
N ALA A 83 24.44 -23.31 -21.73
CA ALA A 83 25.18 -23.74 -22.92
C ALA A 83 26.22 -24.76 -22.43
N SER A 84 26.11 -25.99 -22.92
CA SER A 84 27.06 -27.04 -22.55
C SER A 84 28.45 -26.61 -22.99
N PHE A 85 29.45 -26.78 -22.13
CA PHE A 85 30.86 -26.52 -22.45
C PHE A 85 31.35 -27.35 -23.66
N ASP A 86 30.61 -28.43 -24.02
CA ASP A 86 30.88 -29.33 -25.14
C ASP A 86 30.21 -28.89 -26.46
N ASP A 87 29.51 -27.75 -26.50
CA ASP A 87 28.94 -27.23 -27.74
C ASP A 87 29.99 -26.38 -28.48
N ASP A 88 30.80 -27.04 -29.32
CA ASP A 88 31.85 -26.43 -30.14
C ASP A 88 31.31 -25.28 -31.05
N ALA A 89 29.99 -25.20 -31.26
CA ALA A 89 29.35 -24.09 -31.96
C ALA A 89 29.27 -22.78 -31.15
N ALA A 90 29.48 -22.83 -29.82
CA ALA A 90 29.43 -21.67 -28.93
C ALA A 90 30.78 -20.92 -28.82
N TRP A 91 31.88 -21.53 -29.28
CA TRP A 91 33.21 -20.91 -29.27
C TRP A 91 33.44 -20.04 -30.52
N GLY A 92 32.85 -18.84 -30.51
CA GLY A 92 33.08 -17.85 -31.57
C GLY A 92 31.96 -16.83 -31.76
N ILE A 93 30.86 -16.97 -31.04
CA ILE A 93 29.81 -15.95 -31.01
C ILE A 93 29.95 -15.26 -29.65
N GLU A 94 30.68 -14.14 -29.63
CA GLU A 94 30.38 -13.09 -28.64
C GLU A 94 28.97 -12.60 -28.94
N ALA A 95 27.97 -13.40 -28.58
CA ALA A 95 26.62 -12.92 -28.47
C ALA A 95 26.65 -12.04 -27.23
N GLU A 96 26.93 -10.74 -27.43
CA GLU A 96 26.38 -9.75 -26.53
C GLU A 96 24.93 -10.15 -26.32
N PRO A 97 24.52 -10.48 -25.09
CA PRO A 97 23.16 -10.88 -24.83
C PRO A 97 22.29 -9.74 -25.37
N ALA A 98 21.36 -10.06 -26.30
CA ALA A 98 20.58 -9.04 -27.01
C ALA A 98 20.06 -8.02 -25.98
N PRO A 99 20.05 -6.71 -26.26
CA PRO A 99 19.72 -5.69 -25.26
C PRO A 99 18.37 -5.91 -24.56
N GLU A 100 17.49 -6.74 -25.14
CA GLU A 100 16.20 -7.21 -24.62
C GLU A 100 16.31 -8.23 -23.46
N THR A 101 17.50 -8.80 -23.20
CA THR A 101 17.80 -9.64 -22.02
C THR A 101 18.27 -8.84 -20.80
N LEU A 102 18.33 -7.51 -20.91
CA LEU A 102 18.76 -6.64 -19.83
C LEU A 102 17.55 -6.16 -19.02
N ILE A 103 17.47 -6.72 -17.81
CA ILE A 103 16.73 -6.25 -16.62
C ILE A 103 15.32 -6.84 -16.49
N PRO A 104 15.04 -7.66 -15.45
CA PRO A 104 13.66 -7.93 -15.07
C PRO A 104 13.04 -6.62 -14.63
N PHE A 105 12.12 -6.08 -15.43
CA PHE A 105 11.34 -4.91 -15.07
C PHE A 105 10.64 -5.18 -13.74
N GLU A 106 10.75 -4.25 -12.80
CA GLU A 106 9.92 -4.32 -11.60
C GLU A 106 8.45 -4.22 -12.05
N PRO A 107 7.52 -5.01 -11.48
CA PRO A 107 6.11 -4.98 -11.93
C PRO A 107 5.51 -3.58 -11.96
N HIS A 108 5.94 -2.69 -11.07
CA HIS A 108 5.52 -1.29 -11.07
C HIS A 108 5.95 -0.53 -12.33
N GLU A 109 7.18 -0.72 -12.81
CA GLU A 109 7.69 -0.08 -14.04
C GLU A 109 6.87 -0.52 -15.25
N LEU A 110 6.48 -1.80 -15.30
CA LEU A 110 5.58 -2.31 -16.34
C LEU A 110 4.16 -1.72 -16.21
N LEU A 111 3.60 -1.67 -15.01
CA LEU A 111 2.20 -1.28 -14.82
C LEU A 111 1.97 0.24 -14.81
N VAL A 112 3.00 1.05 -14.59
CA VAL A 112 2.87 2.51 -14.56
C VAL A 112 3.68 3.16 -15.67
N ASP A 113 4.99 2.92 -15.75
CA ASP A 113 5.85 3.67 -16.67
C ASP A 113 5.58 3.31 -18.14
N ARG A 114 5.30 2.03 -18.43
CA ARG A 114 4.95 1.59 -19.80
C ARG A 114 3.69 2.26 -20.34
N LEU A 115 2.74 2.64 -19.48
CA LEU A 115 1.54 3.38 -19.89
C LEU A 115 1.89 4.71 -20.56
N GLN A 116 3.03 5.34 -20.21
CA GLN A 116 3.45 6.60 -20.82
C GLN A 116 3.58 6.50 -22.35
N ILE A 117 3.98 5.32 -22.83
CA ILE A 117 4.20 5.06 -24.26
C ILE A 117 2.94 4.47 -24.89
N GLU A 118 2.36 3.45 -24.27
CA GLU A 118 1.31 2.63 -24.90
C GLU A 118 -0.12 3.10 -24.63
N ALA A 119 -0.36 3.80 -23.50
CA ALA A 119 -1.66 4.32 -23.14
C ALA A 119 -1.57 5.67 -22.37
N PRO A 120 -1.14 6.77 -23.03
CA PRO A 120 -0.84 8.03 -22.35
C PRO A 120 -2.00 8.60 -21.52
N ALA A 121 -3.24 8.42 -21.96
CA ALA A 121 -4.43 8.87 -21.22
C ALA A 121 -4.64 8.10 -19.90
N LEU A 122 -4.25 6.82 -19.84
CA LEU A 122 -4.26 6.03 -18.61
C LEU A 122 -3.08 6.43 -17.71
N PHE A 123 -1.91 6.68 -18.30
CA PHE A 123 -0.74 7.19 -17.59
C PHE A 123 -1.04 8.49 -16.84
N GLU A 124 -1.70 9.46 -17.48
CA GLU A 124 -2.09 10.72 -16.81
C GLU A 124 -2.94 10.50 -15.55
N ARG A 125 -3.72 9.42 -15.51
CA ARG A 125 -4.53 9.06 -14.33
C ARG A 125 -3.68 8.35 -13.28
N MET A 126 -2.82 7.42 -13.69
CA MET A 126 -2.01 6.57 -12.82
C MET A 126 -0.72 7.22 -12.30
N LEU A 127 -0.22 8.27 -12.96
CA LEU A 127 0.97 9.03 -12.54
C LEU A 127 0.88 9.53 -11.10
N PHE A 128 -0.35 9.74 -10.62
CA PHE A 128 -0.61 10.16 -9.24
C PHE A 128 -0.67 9.02 -8.24
N LEU A 129 -0.35 7.77 -8.60
CA LEU A 129 -0.22 6.66 -7.65
C LEU A 129 1.08 6.80 -6.83
N LEU A 130 1.09 7.76 -5.89
CA LEU A 130 2.27 8.21 -5.14
C LEU A 130 2.79 7.20 -4.09
N LEU A 131 2.00 6.16 -3.81
CA LEU A 131 2.33 5.10 -2.88
C LEU A 131 2.12 3.77 -3.60
N ARG A 132 3.03 2.80 -3.44
CA ARG A 132 2.80 1.44 -3.92
C ARG A 132 1.84 0.75 -2.95
N PRO A 133 0.63 0.30 -3.37
CA PRO A 133 -0.33 -0.33 -2.46
C PRO A 133 0.03 -1.78 -2.09
N VAL A 134 1.18 -2.27 -2.52
CA VAL A 134 1.65 -3.65 -2.28
C VAL A 134 2.41 -3.68 -0.97
N GLY A 135 1.98 -4.54 -0.05
CA GLY A 135 2.59 -4.71 1.25
C GLY A 135 2.73 -6.18 1.66
N ASP A 136 3.62 -6.42 2.61
CA ASP A 136 3.87 -7.73 3.20
C ASP A 136 2.84 -7.96 4.31
N GLU A 137 1.77 -8.69 4.01
CA GLU A 137 0.79 -9.03 5.03
C GLU A 137 1.40 -9.93 6.11
N PRO A 138 0.95 -9.83 7.37
CA PRO A 138 1.39 -10.74 8.42
C PRO A 138 1.11 -12.20 8.05
N ASP A 139 2.02 -13.09 8.43
CA ASP A 139 1.87 -14.54 8.32
C ASP A 139 1.96 -15.19 9.72
N PRO A 140 0.88 -15.78 10.26
CA PRO A 140 -0.45 -15.84 9.66
C PRO A 140 -1.16 -14.48 9.69
N SER A 141 -2.02 -14.24 8.69
CA SER A 141 -2.85 -13.03 8.66
C SER A 141 -3.81 -13.01 9.85
N PRO A 142 -4.09 -11.83 10.43
CA PRO A 142 -4.97 -11.74 11.58
C PRO A 142 -6.41 -12.06 11.18
N THR A 143 -7.04 -12.95 11.92
CA THR A 143 -8.46 -13.35 11.79
C THR A 143 -9.19 -13.17 13.11
N VAL A 144 -10.53 -13.17 13.07
CA VAL A 144 -11.36 -13.13 14.29
C VAL A 144 -10.97 -14.25 15.27
N ASP A 145 -10.74 -15.46 14.76
CA ASP A 145 -10.31 -16.61 15.57
C ASP A 145 -8.92 -16.41 16.20
N SER A 146 -8.01 -15.72 15.50
CA SER A 146 -6.66 -15.48 16.00
C SER A 146 -6.60 -14.51 17.20
N LEU A 147 -7.64 -13.68 17.39
CA LEU A 147 -7.71 -12.71 18.49
C LEU A 147 -7.78 -13.40 19.85
N GLY A 148 -8.54 -14.50 19.96
CA GLY A 148 -8.68 -15.27 21.20
C GLY A 148 -7.36 -15.89 21.68
N GLY A 149 -6.53 -16.36 20.74
CA GLY A 149 -5.20 -16.90 21.06
C GLY A 149 -4.20 -15.84 21.55
N ARG A 150 -4.28 -14.61 21.00
CA ARG A 150 -3.40 -13.50 21.40
C ARG A 150 -3.74 -12.91 22.76
N ALA A 151 -5.02 -12.89 23.15
CA ALA A 151 -5.41 -12.48 24.50
C ALA A 151 -4.79 -13.38 25.59
N ALA A 152 -4.69 -14.69 25.36
CA ALA A 152 -4.01 -15.61 26.27
C ALA A 152 -2.49 -15.36 26.33
N ALA A 153 -1.86 -15.02 25.21
CA ALA A 153 -0.43 -14.68 25.16
C ALA A 153 -0.12 -13.35 25.85
N ALA A 154 -0.99 -12.33 25.71
CA ALA A 154 -0.86 -11.04 26.38
C ALA A 154 -1.02 -11.12 27.91
N VAL A 155 -1.75 -12.13 28.42
CA VAL A 155 -1.86 -12.40 29.87
C VAL A 155 -0.60 -13.10 30.42
N MET A 156 0.09 -13.90 29.61
CA MET A 156 1.31 -14.63 30.03
C MET A 156 2.62 -13.87 29.78
N GLY A 157 2.64 -12.95 28.81
CA GLY A 157 3.76 -12.05 28.59
C GLY A 157 3.60 -10.78 29.41
N ALA A 158 4.30 -10.67 30.53
CA ALA A 158 4.40 -9.43 31.29
C ALA A 158 4.68 -8.26 30.34
N ARG A 159 3.71 -7.34 30.24
CA ARG A 159 3.82 -6.08 29.51
C ARG A 159 5.15 -5.43 29.85
N SER A 160 6.12 -5.50 28.94
CA SER A 160 7.24 -4.58 28.99
C SER A 160 6.62 -3.22 28.72
N ALA A 161 6.44 -2.42 29.78
CA ALA A 161 6.17 -1.00 29.67
C ALA A 161 7.41 -0.30 29.09
N ARG A 162 7.78 -0.66 27.85
CA ARG A 162 8.60 0.17 27.00
C ARG A 162 7.65 1.17 26.40
N TRP A 163 7.77 2.40 26.88
CA TRP A 163 7.22 3.55 26.21
C TRP A 163 7.68 3.50 24.74
N PRO A 164 6.78 3.71 23.77
CA PRO A 164 7.16 3.70 22.36
C PRO A 164 8.33 4.66 22.15
N GLN A 165 9.35 4.23 21.42
CA GLN A 165 10.42 5.13 21.01
C GLN A 165 9.78 6.25 20.17
N SER A 166 9.84 7.48 20.67
CA SER A 166 9.54 8.66 19.88
C SER A 166 10.46 8.66 18.65
N PHE A 167 9.89 8.44 17.46
CA PHE A 167 10.64 8.55 16.22
C PHE A 167 10.91 10.04 15.97
N MET A 168 12.18 10.43 15.89
CA MET A 168 12.54 11.76 15.40
C MET A 168 12.63 11.68 13.88
N LEU A 169 11.55 12.03 13.20
CA LEU A 169 11.50 12.18 11.75
C LEU A 169 11.32 13.68 11.46
N GLU A 170 11.84 14.15 10.33
CA GLU A 170 11.55 15.51 9.84
C GLU A 170 10.49 15.40 8.75
N HIS A 171 9.38 16.13 8.89
CA HIS A 171 8.17 15.91 8.12
C HIS A 171 7.99 16.94 7.01
N ARG A 172 7.63 16.47 5.81
CA ARG A 172 7.23 17.33 4.68
C ARG A 172 5.71 17.41 4.49
N HIS A 173 4.91 16.80 5.38
CA HIS A 173 3.44 16.85 5.34
C HIS A 173 2.87 17.48 6.62
N GLY A 174 1.65 18.02 6.52
CA GLY A 174 0.90 18.46 7.69
C GLY A 174 0.16 17.28 8.32
N VAL A 175 0.56 16.88 9.53
CA VAL A 175 -0.01 15.72 10.26
C VAL A 175 -1.52 15.84 10.40
N ASP A 176 -2.04 16.95 10.92
CA ASP A 176 -3.48 17.19 11.08
C ASP A 176 -4.25 17.05 9.76
N ARG A 177 -3.66 17.54 8.67
CA ARG A 177 -4.26 17.43 7.33
C ARG A 177 -4.25 15.97 6.86
N GLY A 178 -3.18 15.24 7.12
CA GLY A 178 -3.07 13.82 6.79
C GLY A 178 -4.08 12.98 7.55
N VAL A 179 -4.24 13.22 8.86
CA VAL A 179 -5.25 12.58 9.70
C VAL A 179 -6.65 12.90 9.20
N ALA A 180 -6.98 14.19 9.02
CA ALA A 180 -8.29 14.60 8.53
C ALA A 180 -8.61 14.03 7.14
N ARG A 181 -7.62 13.93 6.25
CA ARG A 181 -7.75 13.28 4.95
C ARG A 181 -8.11 11.80 5.10
N LEU A 182 -7.27 11.05 5.80
CA LEU A 182 -7.41 9.60 5.91
C LEU A 182 -8.70 9.22 6.66
N LEU A 183 -9.10 9.96 7.69
CA LEU A 183 -10.37 9.70 8.38
C LEU A 183 -11.59 10.08 7.56
N ALA A 184 -11.48 11.03 6.61
CA ALA A 184 -12.63 11.49 5.83
C ALA A 184 -12.82 10.76 4.50
N ALA A 185 -11.75 10.32 3.84
CA ALA A 185 -11.77 9.79 2.48
C ALA A 185 -12.62 8.51 2.32
N PRO A 186 -12.58 7.51 3.22
CA PRO A 186 -13.41 6.31 3.08
C PRO A 186 -14.91 6.63 3.10
N GLY A 187 -15.32 7.67 3.83
CA GLY A 187 -16.69 8.15 3.86
C GLY A 187 -17.19 8.76 2.54
N ASP A 188 -16.32 8.99 1.56
CA ASP A 188 -16.71 9.37 0.18
C ASP A 188 -17.01 8.14 -0.71
N LEU A 189 -16.61 6.94 -0.25
CA LEU A 189 -16.81 5.65 -0.94
C LEU A 189 -18.04 4.90 -0.44
N ARG A 190 -18.46 5.17 0.80
CA ARG A 190 -19.62 4.52 1.43
C ARG A 190 -20.92 5.25 1.09
N ARG A 191 -22.01 4.48 0.96
CA ARG A 191 -23.37 5.04 0.86
C ARG A 191 -23.85 5.60 2.20
N GLU A 192 -23.44 4.98 3.29
CA GLU A 192 -23.78 5.36 4.66
C GLU A 192 -22.50 5.49 5.48
N ARG A 193 -22.35 6.59 6.21
CA ARG A 193 -21.29 6.74 7.21
C ARG A 193 -21.76 6.16 8.52
N LEU A 194 -20.95 5.33 9.14
CA LEU A 194 -21.17 4.95 10.52
C LEU A 194 -20.87 6.16 11.42
N PRO A 195 -21.55 6.28 12.57
CA PRO A 195 -21.14 7.26 13.57
C PRO A 195 -19.72 6.93 14.04
N SER A 196 -18.90 7.96 14.25
CA SER A 196 -17.58 7.78 14.88
C SER A 196 -17.79 7.11 16.23
N THR A 197 -17.29 5.88 16.36
CA THR A 197 -17.44 5.05 17.55
C THR A 197 -16.18 5.18 18.40
N PRO A 198 -16.26 5.76 19.60
CA PRO A 198 -15.13 5.84 20.51
C PRO A 198 -14.63 4.45 20.92
N ARG A 199 -13.33 4.32 21.15
CA ARG A 199 -12.71 3.07 21.63
C ARG A 199 -13.38 2.55 22.91
N ALA A 200 -13.78 3.45 23.81
CA ALA A 200 -14.38 3.09 25.09
C ALA A 200 -15.75 2.39 24.98
N THR A 201 -16.45 2.53 23.85
CA THR A 201 -17.80 2.00 23.64
C THR A 201 -17.87 0.97 22.52
N CYS A 202 -16.73 0.59 21.94
CA CYS A 202 -16.69 -0.42 20.88
C CYS A 202 -16.90 -1.84 21.46
N SER A 203 -17.16 -2.81 20.58
CA SER A 203 -17.25 -4.21 20.99
C SER A 203 -15.88 -4.77 21.44
N GLU A 204 -15.91 -5.81 22.27
CA GLU A 204 -14.69 -6.48 22.74
C GLU A 204 -13.80 -6.96 21.58
N ALA A 205 -14.41 -7.48 20.51
CA ALA A 205 -13.68 -7.93 19.32
C ALA A 205 -12.89 -6.78 18.66
N HIS A 206 -13.48 -5.58 18.53
CA HIS A 206 -12.76 -4.44 17.97
C HIS A 206 -11.66 -3.94 18.92
N ALA A 207 -11.90 -3.94 20.23
CA ALA A 207 -10.89 -3.56 21.21
C ALA A 207 -9.69 -4.52 21.17
N MET A 208 -9.94 -5.82 21.04
CA MET A 208 -8.90 -6.84 20.85
C MET A 208 -8.16 -6.67 19.53
N ALA A 209 -8.88 -6.40 18.44
CA ALA A 209 -8.28 -6.16 17.12
C ALA A 209 -7.36 -4.93 17.13
N HIS A 210 -7.77 -3.84 17.77
CA HIS A 210 -6.94 -2.64 17.92
C HIS A 210 -5.70 -2.89 18.77
N GLN A 211 -5.82 -3.63 19.87
CA GLN A 211 -4.64 -4.00 20.67
C GLN A 211 -3.69 -4.89 19.88
N ALA A 212 -4.22 -5.88 19.15
CA ALA A 212 -3.39 -6.73 18.31
C ALA A 212 -2.74 -5.94 17.16
N TYR A 213 -3.41 -4.91 16.63
CA TYR A 213 -2.86 -4.00 15.63
C TYR A 213 -1.70 -3.21 16.21
N HIS A 214 -1.88 -2.64 17.40
CA HIS A 214 -0.85 -1.91 18.14
C HIS A 214 0.42 -2.73 18.34
N ASP A 215 0.27 -3.95 18.86
CA ASP A 215 1.38 -4.87 19.12
C ASP A 215 2.15 -5.24 17.83
N ALA A 216 1.46 -5.28 16.68
CA ALA A 216 2.07 -5.59 15.39
C ALA A 216 2.64 -4.35 14.69
N LEU A 217 2.04 -3.18 14.91
CA LEU A 217 2.42 -1.91 14.28
C LEU A 217 3.76 -1.40 14.83
N GLU A 218 3.99 -1.47 16.13
CA GLU A 218 5.24 -0.99 16.75
C GLU A 218 6.50 -1.56 16.08
N PRO A 219 6.70 -2.89 16.00
CA PRO A 219 7.89 -3.44 15.37
C PRO A 219 7.96 -3.15 13.86
N ALA A 220 6.82 -2.95 13.19
CA ALA A 220 6.82 -2.57 11.78
C ALA A 220 7.24 -1.11 11.57
N LEU A 221 6.80 -0.19 12.43
CA LEU A 221 7.22 1.22 12.39
C LEU A 221 8.71 1.36 12.72
N VAL A 222 9.23 0.59 13.68
CA VAL A 222 10.68 0.55 13.97
C VAL A 222 11.49 0.17 12.73
N GLN A 223 11.07 -0.87 12.02
CA GLN A 223 11.74 -1.31 10.80
C GLN A 223 11.60 -0.29 9.67
N ALA A 224 10.41 0.28 9.50
CA ALA A 224 10.16 1.32 8.51
C ALA A 224 11.04 2.56 8.74
N ALA A 225 11.21 2.98 10.01
CA ALA A 225 12.09 4.07 10.36
C ALA A 225 13.56 3.74 10.04
N GLN A 226 14.02 2.53 10.39
CA GLN A 226 15.39 2.08 10.07
C GLN A 226 15.64 2.04 8.56
N TRP A 227 14.70 1.49 7.79
CA TRP A 227 14.74 1.47 6.34
C TRP A 227 14.81 2.89 5.76
N TRP A 228 14.00 3.81 6.27
CA TRP A 228 14.00 5.20 5.82
C TRP A 228 15.34 5.90 6.09
N THR A 229 15.90 5.69 7.27
CA THR A 229 17.23 6.19 7.64
C THR A 229 18.31 5.65 6.69
N GLN A 230 18.27 4.35 6.36
CA GLN A 230 19.22 3.75 5.42
C GLN A 230 19.11 4.34 4.01
N ILE A 231 17.89 4.59 3.53
CA ILE A 231 17.66 5.24 2.23
C ILE A 231 18.24 6.66 2.20
N CYS A 232 17.99 7.45 3.26
CA CYS A 232 18.53 8.80 3.36
C CYS A 232 20.07 8.77 3.39
N PHE A 233 20.67 7.91 4.22
CA PHE A 233 22.13 7.78 4.27
C PHE A 233 22.75 7.33 2.96
N ALA A 234 22.13 6.39 2.25
CA ALA A 234 22.61 5.96 0.93
C ALA A 234 22.54 7.08 -0.13
N ALA A 235 21.68 8.07 0.05
CA ALA A 235 21.63 9.28 -0.78
C ALA A 235 22.70 10.30 -0.36
N GLU A 236 22.96 10.46 0.93
CA GLU A 236 24.07 11.27 1.46
C GLU A 236 25.45 10.73 1.00
N ASP A 237 25.64 9.42 1.02
CA ASP A 237 26.87 8.75 0.54
C ASP A 237 27.15 9.00 -0.95
N ARG A 238 26.13 9.41 -1.72
CA ARG A 238 26.29 9.82 -3.14
C ARG A 238 26.66 11.29 -3.30
N GLY A 239 26.98 11.98 -2.20
CA GLY A 239 27.46 13.35 -2.16
C GLY A 239 26.36 14.40 -2.00
N LEU A 240 25.11 14.01 -1.73
CA LEU A 240 24.04 14.95 -1.39
C LEU A 240 24.21 15.44 0.05
N SER A 241 23.90 16.70 0.32
CA SER A 241 23.76 17.16 1.70
C SER A 241 22.58 16.45 2.39
N PRO A 242 22.52 16.40 3.73
CA PRO A 242 21.41 15.75 4.43
C PRO A 242 20.01 16.28 4.03
N GLU A 243 19.88 17.58 3.74
CA GLU A 243 18.62 18.17 3.29
C GLU A 243 18.26 17.75 1.86
N GLU A 244 19.23 17.76 0.93
CA GLU A 244 19.04 17.34 -0.46
C GLU A 244 18.78 15.84 -0.58
N ALA A 245 19.49 15.02 0.22
CA ALA A 245 19.28 13.59 0.32
C ALA A 245 17.83 13.29 0.72
N ARG A 246 17.35 13.91 1.80
CA ARG A 246 15.95 13.78 2.24
C ARG A 246 14.97 14.23 1.16
N ALA A 247 15.24 15.36 0.50
CA ALA A 247 14.39 15.84 -0.58
C ALA A 247 14.26 14.82 -1.71
N ALA A 248 15.39 14.29 -2.19
CA ALA A 248 15.45 13.27 -3.23
C ALA A 248 14.79 11.94 -2.79
N CYS A 249 14.93 11.56 -1.52
CA CYS A 249 14.26 10.39 -0.98
C CYS A 249 12.74 10.56 -0.96
N PHE A 250 12.21 11.73 -0.59
CA PHE A 250 10.77 12.02 -0.63
C PHE A 250 10.21 12.10 -2.06
N GLU A 251 11.01 12.50 -3.05
CA GLU A 251 10.59 12.44 -4.46
C GLU A 251 10.36 11.00 -4.94
N ARG A 252 11.14 10.05 -4.42
CA ARG A 252 11.03 8.62 -4.76
C ARG A 252 10.05 7.86 -3.88
N HIS A 253 9.89 8.30 -2.64
CA HIS A 253 9.09 7.64 -1.61
C HIS A 253 8.22 8.69 -0.90
N PHE A 254 7.14 9.08 -1.56
CA PHE A 254 6.32 10.22 -1.16
C PHE A 254 5.73 10.09 0.27
N ALA A 255 5.44 8.87 0.71
CA ALA A 255 4.90 8.60 2.05
C ALA A 255 5.99 8.30 3.11
N GLY A 256 7.27 8.47 2.77
CA GLY A 256 8.38 8.22 3.70
C GLY A 256 8.33 6.81 4.30
N PRO A 257 8.56 6.65 5.62
CA PRO A 257 8.46 5.36 6.31
C PRO A 257 7.11 4.64 6.14
N ALA A 258 6.00 5.37 5.94
CA ALA A 258 4.69 4.74 5.75
C ALA A 258 4.59 3.96 4.44
N ALA A 259 5.49 4.20 3.48
CA ALA A 259 5.59 3.41 2.24
C ALA A 259 6.22 2.03 2.45
N HIS A 260 6.74 1.72 3.64
CA HIS A 260 7.38 0.44 3.91
C HIS A 260 6.37 -0.73 3.72
N PRO A 261 6.72 -1.80 2.98
CA PRO A 261 5.79 -2.88 2.65
C PRO A 261 5.12 -3.52 3.88
N ARG A 262 5.84 -3.74 4.98
CA ARG A 262 5.25 -4.26 6.23
C ARG A 262 4.18 -3.35 6.84
N VAL A 263 4.33 -2.03 6.74
CA VAL A 263 3.33 -1.08 7.25
C VAL A 263 2.08 -1.15 6.37
N VAL A 264 2.27 -1.12 5.04
CA VAL A 264 1.18 -1.28 4.07
C VAL A 264 0.42 -2.59 4.27
N GLY A 265 1.13 -3.70 4.43
CA GLY A 265 0.54 -5.03 4.64
C GLY A 265 -0.24 -5.13 5.95
N LEU A 266 0.27 -4.54 7.04
CA LEU A 266 -0.46 -4.47 8.30
C LEU A 266 -1.76 -3.66 8.18
N ILE A 267 -1.72 -2.48 7.56
CA ILE A 267 -2.92 -1.67 7.35
C ILE A 267 -3.99 -2.47 6.60
N ARG A 268 -3.61 -3.17 5.52
CA ARG A 268 -4.54 -4.01 4.75
C ARG A 268 -5.13 -5.15 5.57
N ALA A 269 -4.28 -5.90 6.27
CA ALA A 269 -4.69 -7.03 7.09
C ALA A 269 -5.67 -6.62 8.21
N TYR A 270 -5.38 -5.54 8.94
CA TYR A 270 -6.25 -5.09 10.03
C TYR A 270 -7.47 -4.32 9.55
N TRP A 271 -7.43 -3.69 8.37
CA TRP A 271 -8.62 -3.18 7.70
C TRP A 271 -9.62 -4.31 7.44
N ARG A 272 -9.15 -5.40 6.83
CA ARG A 272 -9.97 -6.57 6.52
C ARG A 272 -10.48 -7.26 7.78
N LEU A 273 -9.64 -7.41 8.81
CA LEU A 273 -10.09 -7.93 10.10
C LEU A 273 -11.23 -7.09 10.69
N CYS A 274 -11.14 -5.76 10.62
CA CYS A 274 -12.20 -4.88 11.10
C CYS A 274 -13.52 -5.10 10.33
N GLU A 275 -13.44 -5.25 9.01
CA GLU A 275 -14.59 -5.57 8.17
C GLU A 275 -15.19 -6.94 8.50
N ASP A 276 -14.35 -7.96 8.74
CA ASP A 276 -14.79 -9.28 9.18
C ASP A 276 -15.53 -9.22 10.52
N ILE A 277 -15.03 -8.44 11.48
CA ILE A 277 -15.71 -8.20 12.77
C ILE A 277 -17.05 -7.49 12.54
N ASN A 278 -17.07 -6.44 11.70
CA ASN A 278 -18.30 -5.69 11.38
C ASN A 278 -19.39 -6.58 10.75
N ASN A 279 -19.00 -7.55 9.94
CA ASN A 279 -19.92 -8.50 9.31
C ASN A 279 -20.59 -9.45 10.32
N LEU A 280 -19.97 -9.67 11.49
CA LEU A 280 -20.50 -10.49 12.57
C LEU A 280 -21.39 -9.70 13.55
N LEU A 281 -21.41 -8.37 13.44
CA LEU A 281 -22.05 -7.47 14.40
C LEU A 281 -23.24 -6.71 13.81
N PRO A 282 -24.23 -6.33 14.65
CA PRO A 282 -25.30 -5.44 14.25
C PRO A 282 -24.76 -4.05 13.92
N ALA A 283 -25.47 -3.30 13.07
CA ALA A 283 -24.97 -2.05 12.47
C ALA A 283 -24.53 -1.00 13.50
N GLU A 284 -25.20 -0.95 14.66
CA GLU A 284 -24.95 0.00 15.74
C GLU A 284 -23.66 -0.27 16.50
N GLN A 285 -23.07 -1.46 16.34
CA GLN A 285 -21.82 -1.87 16.99
C GLN A 285 -20.63 -1.89 16.01
N ARG A 286 -20.86 -1.53 14.75
CA ARG A 286 -19.81 -1.51 13.72
C ARG A 286 -18.89 -0.32 13.90
N VAL A 287 -17.62 -0.52 13.59
CA VAL A 287 -16.59 0.51 13.63
C VAL A 287 -16.02 0.68 12.23
N ASP A 288 -15.96 1.92 11.74
CA ASP A 288 -15.27 2.21 10.48
C ASP A 288 -13.77 1.84 10.59
N PRO A 289 -13.17 1.09 9.65
CA PRO A 289 -11.77 0.68 9.75
C PRO A 289 -10.77 1.82 9.94
N GLU A 290 -10.98 2.98 9.30
CA GLU A 290 -10.12 4.15 9.51
C GLU A 290 -10.18 4.71 10.94
N GLN A 291 -11.32 4.54 11.63
CA GLN A 291 -11.47 4.92 13.02
C GLN A 291 -10.68 3.97 13.92
N LEU A 292 -10.70 2.66 13.63
CA LEU A 292 -9.90 1.68 14.36
C LEU A 292 -8.41 1.89 14.13
N LEU A 293 -7.98 2.04 12.87
CA LEU A 293 -6.57 2.06 12.50
C LEU A 293 -5.86 3.39 12.76
N LEU A 294 -6.57 4.52 12.73
CA LEU A 294 -5.97 5.84 12.91
C LEU A 294 -6.72 6.68 13.92
N GLY A 295 -8.06 6.69 13.86
CA GLY A 295 -8.87 7.55 14.71
C GLY A 295 -8.62 7.30 16.21
N TRP A 296 -8.52 6.03 16.62
CA TRP A 296 -8.21 5.68 18.01
C TRP A 296 -6.75 5.95 18.38
N LEU A 297 -5.80 5.87 17.44
CA LEU A 297 -4.40 6.23 17.71
C LEU A 297 -4.22 7.72 18.01
N VAL A 298 -5.04 8.58 17.41
CA VAL A 298 -5.00 10.04 17.64
C VAL A 298 -5.37 10.39 19.09
N ASP A 299 -6.22 9.58 19.72
CA ASP A 299 -6.63 9.78 21.12
C ASP A 299 -5.64 9.16 22.13
N GLU A 300 -4.56 8.54 21.65
CA GLU A 300 -3.57 7.80 22.44
C GLU A 300 -2.20 8.49 22.40
N PRO A 301 -1.29 8.22 23.37
CA PRO A 301 0.04 8.84 23.42
C PRO A 301 1.03 8.23 22.40
N HIS A 302 0.63 8.20 21.12
CA HIS A 302 1.38 7.62 19.99
C HIS A 302 1.60 8.66 18.87
N GLU A 303 1.94 9.90 19.23
CA GLU A 303 2.09 11.03 18.30
C GLU A 303 2.96 10.67 17.07
N SER A 304 4.13 10.06 17.30
CA SER A 304 5.03 9.65 16.20
C SER A 304 4.46 8.57 15.27
N TRP A 305 3.52 7.75 15.73
CA TRP A 305 2.87 6.73 14.89
C TRP A 305 1.83 7.38 13.98
N VAL A 306 1.01 8.26 14.56
CA VAL A 306 0.03 9.08 13.83
C VAL A 306 0.74 9.91 12.77
N GLU A 307 1.89 10.47 13.12
CA GLU A 307 2.73 11.24 12.23
C GLU A 307 3.24 10.42 11.03
N ILE A 308 3.74 9.20 11.25
CA ILE A 308 4.14 8.31 10.15
C ILE A 308 2.92 7.96 9.29
N LEU A 309 1.85 7.43 9.89
CA LEU A 309 0.69 6.94 9.13
C LEU A 309 -0.02 8.05 8.35
N SER A 310 -0.10 9.26 8.91
CA SER A 310 -0.71 10.42 8.25
C SER A 310 0.04 10.90 6.99
N ALA A 311 1.26 10.42 6.76
CA ALA A 311 2.00 10.64 5.52
C ALA A 311 1.40 9.88 4.33
N MET A 312 0.62 8.80 4.56
CA MET A 312 0.01 8.02 3.48
C MET A 312 -0.97 8.88 2.67
N PRO A 313 -0.79 9.05 1.35
CA PRO A 313 -1.67 9.90 0.55
C PRO A 313 -3.11 9.36 0.45
N TYR A 314 -3.29 8.05 0.64
CA TYR A 314 -4.57 7.34 0.67
C TYR A 314 -4.42 6.03 1.47
N TRP A 315 -5.53 5.37 1.80
CA TRP A 315 -5.51 4.04 2.41
C TRP A 315 -5.15 2.98 1.36
N PRO A 316 -4.06 2.21 1.52
CA PRO A 316 -3.61 1.25 0.51
C PRO A 316 -4.45 -0.04 0.53
N VAL A 317 -5.78 0.08 0.51
CA VAL A 317 -6.75 -1.01 0.59
C VAL A 317 -7.56 -1.06 -0.69
N ALA A 318 -7.75 -2.27 -1.24
CA ALA A 318 -8.43 -2.46 -2.50
C ALA A 318 -9.84 -3.02 -2.30
N ARG A 319 -10.68 -2.88 -3.33
CA ARG A 319 -12.05 -3.40 -3.33
C ARG A 319 -12.31 -4.17 -4.62
N ASP A 320 -12.69 -5.44 -4.50
CA ASP A 320 -12.94 -6.32 -5.63
C ASP A 320 -14.23 -5.96 -6.40
N GLY A 321 -14.54 -6.72 -7.46
CA GLY A 321 -15.73 -6.52 -8.31
C GLY A 321 -17.06 -6.69 -7.58
N GLU A 322 -17.08 -7.48 -6.51
CA GLU A 322 -18.26 -7.71 -5.68
C GLU A 322 -18.39 -6.65 -4.58
N GLY A 323 -17.39 -5.78 -4.45
CA GLY A 323 -17.37 -4.74 -3.45
C GLY A 323 -16.83 -5.19 -2.10
N ARG A 324 -16.10 -6.31 -2.03
CA ARG A 324 -15.39 -6.75 -0.82
C ARG A 324 -14.01 -6.13 -0.74
N TRP A 325 -13.54 -5.84 0.46
CA TRP A 325 -12.17 -5.33 0.67
C TRP A 325 -11.14 -6.47 0.51
N VAL A 326 -10.08 -6.23 -0.27
CA VAL A 326 -9.02 -7.21 -0.61
C VAL A 326 -7.62 -6.66 -0.41
#